data_AF-A0A016XNG1-F1
#
_entry.id   AF-A0A016XNG1-F1
#
_cell.length_a   1.000
_cell.length_b   1.000
_cell.length_c   1.000
_cell.angle_alpha   90.00
_cell.angle_beta   90.00
_cell.angle_gamma   90.00
#
_symmetry.space_group_name_H-M   'P 1'
#
loop_
_entity.id
_entity.type
_entity.pdbx_description
1 polymer ?
#
loop_
_entity_poly.entity_id
_entity_poly.type
_entity_poly.pdbx_seq_one_letter_code
_entity_poly.pdbx_strand_id
1 'polypeptide(L)'
;MRSGAHIVEVAQSAGVTRGVVQRWLTDPELHVLWTTARLDQLRTHHLTSIHEALTSGVASRQELRLKANAAYLWFQRNEPEILEGLIPRSLEDKQLPLWK
;
A
#
# COMPACT_ATOMS: atom_id res chain seq x y z
N MET A 1 -1.82 -17.82 12.71
CA MET A 1 -2.26 -16.41 12.66
C MET A 1 -1.80 -15.83 11.32
N ARG A 2 -2.72 -15.45 10.43
CA ARG A 2 -2.42 -14.78 9.15
C ARG A 2 -2.85 -13.30 9.14
N SER A 3 -2.90 -12.66 10.31
CA SER A 3 -3.35 -11.27 10.39
C SER A 3 -2.15 -10.34 10.26
N GLY A 4 -2.10 -9.52 9.21
CA GLY A 4 -1.21 -8.35 9.13
C GLY A 4 -1.54 -7.22 10.12
N ALA A 5 -2.39 -7.54 11.13
CA ALA A 5 -2.88 -6.66 12.17
C ALA A 5 -1.73 -5.97 12.92
N HIS A 6 -2.02 -4.82 13.50
CA HIS A 6 -1.03 -4.12 14.30
C HIS A 6 -0.64 -4.98 15.51
N ILE A 7 0.64 -4.96 15.88
CA ILE A 7 1.16 -5.75 17.01
C ILE A 7 0.39 -5.50 18.32
N VAL A 8 -0.19 -4.29 18.46
CA VAL A 8 -1.01 -3.87 19.59
C VAL A 8 -2.38 -4.59 19.58
N GLU A 9 -3.02 -4.70 18.43
CA GLU A 9 -4.33 -5.37 18.28
C GLU A 9 -4.21 -6.87 18.58
N VAL A 10 -3.11 -7.47 18.13
CA VAL A 10 -2.80 -8.88 18.42
C VAL A 10 -2.51 -9.08 19.90
N ALA A 11 -1.74 -8.19 20.52
CA ALA A 11 -1.48 -8.23 21.95
C ALA A 11 -2.79 -8.13 22.77
N GLN A 12 -3.67 -7.18 22.40
CA GLN A 12 -4.99 -7.00 23.02
C GLN A 12 -5.86 -8.26 22.87
N SER A 13 -5.96 -8.81 21.65
CA SER A 13 -6.79 -9.98 21.35
C SER A 13 -6.31 -11.24 22.08
N ALA A 14 -4.99 -11.37 22.25
CA ALA A 14 -4.39 -12.50 22.95
C ALA A 14 -4.31 -12.29 24.48
N GLY A 15 -4.70 -11.12 25.01
CA GLY A 15 -4.60 -10.81 26.44
C GLY A 15 -3.16 -10.74 26.95
N VAL A 16 -2.19 -10.44 26.07
CA VAL A 16 -0.76 -10.37 26.40
C VAL A 16 -0.20 -8.97 26.16
N THR A 17 1.02 -8.73 26.63
CA THR A 17 1.70 -7.46 26.34
C THR A 17 2.32 -7.46 24.95
N ARG A 18 2.54 -6.27 24.38
CA ARG A 18 3.28 -6.10 23.12
C ARG A 18 4.64 -6.81 23.12
N GLY A 19 5.34 -6.81 24.26
CA GLY A 19 6.65 -7.43 24.39
C GLY A 19 6.62 -8.96 24.30
N VAL A 20 5.48 -9.60 24.61
CA VAL A 20 5.30 -11.04 24.40
C VAL A 20 5.15 -11.34 22.92
N VAL A 21 4.34 -10.56 22.20
CA VAL A 21 4.18 -10.70 20.74
C VAL A 21 5.50 -10.43 20.01
N GLN A 22 6.29 -9.44 20.46
CA GLN A 22 7.63 -9.20 19.91
C GLN A 22 8.58 -10.39 20.11
N ARG A 23 8.47 -11.08 21.24
CA ARG A 23 9.22 -12.32 21.49
C ARG A 23 8.76 -13.46 20.60
N TRP A 24 7.47 -13.57 20.28
CA TRP A 24 7.02 -14.57 19.30
C TRP A 24 7.64 -14.30 17.91
N LEU A 25 7.76 -13.03 17.52
CA LEU A 25 8.36 -12.62 16.25
C LEU A 25 9.89 -12.78 16.18
N THR A 26 10.55 -13.32 17.22
CA THR A 26 11.94 -13.78 17.09
C THR A 26 12.04 -15.13 16.39
N ASP A 27 10.95 -15.90 16.34
CA ASP A 27 10.84 -17.08 15.50
C ASP A 27 10.85 -16.66 14.01
N PRO A 28 11.80 -17.17 13.19
CA PRO A 28 11.92 -16.77 11.79
C PRO A 28 10.70 -17.10 10.93
N GLU A 29 10.05 -18.24 11.15
CA GLU A 29 8.88 -18.65 10.36
C GLU A 29 7.69 -17.74 10.68
N LEU A 30 7.46 -17.49 11.97
CA LEU A 30 6.40 -16.59 12.39
C LEU A 30 6.67 -15.15 11.94
N HIS A 31 7.93 -14.72 11.95
CA HIS A 31 8.33 -13.40 11.45
C HIS A 31 8.02 -13.24 9.96
N VAL A 32 8.35 -14.24 9.13
CA VAL A 32 8.06 -14.21 7.69
C VAL A 32 6.56 -14.20 7.43
N LEU A 33 5.80 -15.07 8.11
CA LEU A 33 4.34 -15.09 7.98
C LEU A 33 3.71 -13.75 8.35
N TRP A 34 4.18 -13.14 9.44
CA TRP A 34 3.70 -11.85 9.91
C TRP A 34 4.03 -10.73 8.94
N THR A 35 5.29 -10.62 8.52
CA THR A 35 5.74 -9.54 7.62
C THR A 35 5.07 -9.63 6.25
N THR A 36 4.89 -10.84 5.72
CA THR A 36 4.15 -11.08 4.46
C THR A 36 2.70 -10.60 4.59
N ALA A 37 2.00 -11.01 5.65
CA ALA A 37 0.63 -10.57 5.87
C ALA A 37 0.50 -9.05 6.07
N ARG A 38 1.48 -8.40 6.71
CA ARG A 38 1.52 -6.92 6.83
C ARG A 38 1.75 -6.23 5.49
N LEU A 39 2.63 -6.77 4.66
CA LEU A 39 2.86 -6.25 3.31
C LEU A 39 1.61 -6.37 2.45
N ASP A 40 0.92 -7.50 2.48
CA ASP A 40 -0.34 -7.71 1.74
C ASP A 40 -1.44 -6.73 2.21
N GLN A 41 -1.54 -6.51 3.51
CA GLN A 41 -2.49 -5.55 4.07
C GLN A 41 -2.15 -4.10 3.67
N LEU A 42 -0.87 -3.73 3.72
CA LEU A 42 -0.40 -2.41 3.29
C LEU A 42 -0.67 -2.18 1.80
N ARG A 43 -0.36 -3.18 0.97
CA ARG A 43 -0.64 -3.18 -0.46
C ARG A 43 -2.14 -3.00 -0.73
N THR A 44 -2.99 -3.75 -0.05
CA THR A 44 -4.45 -3.64 -0.17
C THR A 44 -4.94 -2.25 0.22
N HIS A 45 -4.44 -1.70 1.33
CA HIS A 45 -4.79 -0.34 1.75
C HIS A 45 -4.40 0.70 0.70
N HIS A 46 -3.18 0.60 0.15
CA HIS A 46 -2.73 1.50 -0.90
C HIS A 46 -3.52 1.35 -2.21
N LEU A 47 -3.92 0.13 -2.60
CA LEU A 47 -4.82 -0.09 -3.73
C LEU A 47 -6.15 0.64 -3.52
N THR A 48 -6.75 0.50 -2.34
CA THR A 48 -8.00 1.18 -1.99
C THR A 48 -7.84 2.68 -2.08
N SER A 49 -6.78 3.27 -1.53
CA SER A 49 -6.55 4.72 -1.61
C SER A 49 -6.39 5.23 -3.05
N ILE A 50 -5.73 4.47 -3.93
CA ILE A 50 -5.61 4.83 -5.35
C ILE A 50 -6.99 4.76 -6.03
N HIS A 51 -7.77 3.70 -5.79
CA HIS A 51 -9.12 3.57 -6.34
C HIS A 51 -10.08 4.66 -5.84
N GLU A 52 -10.04 5.01 -4.56
CA GLU A 52 -10.84 6.11 -3.99
C GLU A 52 -10.47 7.45 -4.64
N ALA A 53 -9.18 7.70 -4.84
CA ALA A 53 -8.74 8.91 -5.55
C ALA A 53 -9.22 8.93 -7.00
N LEU A 54 -9.12 7.80 -7.73
CA LEU A 54 -9.62 7.66 -9.10
C LEU A 54 -11.13 7.87 -9.20
N THR A 55 -11.90 7.24 -8.30
CA THR A 55 -13.37 7.39 -8.26
C THR A 55 -13.83 8.78 -7.81
N SER A 56 -13.00 9.53 -7.07
CA SER A 56 -13.25 10.94 -6.75
C SER A 56 -13.15 11.89 -7.95
N GLY A 57 -12.76 11.38 -9.13
CA GLY A 57 -12.70 12.15 -10.38
C GLY A 57 -11.42 12.95 -10.55
N VAL A 58 -10.26 12.41 -10.14
CA VAL A 58 -8.96 13.04 -10.45
C VAL A 58 -8.79 13.23 -11.95
N ALA A 59 -8.35 14.41 -12.35
CA ALA A 59 -8.24 14.80 -13.76
C ALA A 59 -6.82 14.59 -14.33
N SER A 60 -5.83 14.32 -13.49
CA SER A 60 -4.44 14.10 -13.93
C SER A 60 -3.66 13.18 -13.00
N ARG A 61 -2.54 12.64 -13.50
CA ARG A 61 -1.57 11.86 -12.72
C ARG A 61 -0.97 12.67 -11.56
N GLN A 62 -0.75 13.97 -11.76
CA GLN A 62 -0.28 14.86 -10.71
C GLN A 62 -1.32 14.99 -9.58
N GLU A 63 -2.59 15.11 -9.91
CA GLU A 63 -3.66 15.18 -8.91
C GLU A 63 -3.81 13.87 -8.14
N LEU A 64 -3.71 12.72 -8.83
CA LEU A 64 -3.66 11.40 -8.19
C LEU A 64 -2.49 11.31 -7.20
N ARG A 65 -1.30 11.75 -7.60
CA ARG A 65 -0.12 11.79 -6.73
C ARG A 65 -0.34 12.70 -5.51
N LEU A 66 -1.08 13.80 -5.63
CA LEU A 66 -1.37 14.67 -4.49
C LEU A 66 -2.40 14.05 -3.53
N LYS A 67 -3.50 13.49 -4.06
CA LYS A 67 -4.57 12.89 -3.25
C LYS A 67 -4.16 11.57 -2.59
N ALA A 68 -3.39 10.74 -3.29
CA ALA A 68 -2.98 9.41 -2.83
C ALA A 68 -1.45 9.29 -2.72
N ASN A 69 -0.76 10.33 -2.23
CA ASN A 69 0.71 10.45 -2.28
C ASN A 69 1.45 9.24 -1.70
N ALA A 70 1.09 8.81 -0.49
CA ALA A 70 1.74 7.68 0.16
C ALA A 70 1.59 6.39 -0.66
N ALA A 71 0.38 6.10 -1.15
CA ALA A 71 0.11 4.94 -1.99
C ALA A 71 0.83 5.02 -3.33
N TYR A 72 0.82 6.19 -3.97
CA TYR A 72 1.48 6.43 -5.25
C TYR A 72 2.99 6.20 -5.15
N LEU A 73 3.66 6.79 -4.15
CA LEU A 73 5.09 6.60 -3.93
C LEU A 73 5.43 5.16 -3.54
N TRP A 74 4.55 4.48 -2.79
CA TRP A 74 4.75 3.09 -2.42
C TRP A 74 4.71 2.17 -3.65
N PHE A 75 3.70 2.30 -4.51
CA PHE A 75 3.65 1.51 -5.75
C PHE A 75 4.77 1.88 -6.71
N GLN A 76 5.09 3.16 -6.87
CA GLN A 76 6.19 3.59 -7.74
C GLN A 76 7.52 2.94 -7.34
N ARG A 77 7.75 2.72 -6.04
CA ARG A 77 8.99 2.12 -5.53
C ARG A 77 8.99 0.60 -5.54
N ASN A 78 7.86 -0.04 -5.22
CA ASN A 78 7.81 -1.49 -4.97
C ASN A 78 7.19 -2.29 -6.12
N GLU A 79 6.19 -1.73 -6.81
CA GLU A 79 5.39 -2.41 -7.83
C GLU A 79 4.98 -1.40 -8.94
N PRO A 80 5.93 -0.84 -9.72
CA PRO A 80 5.65 0.23 -10.68
C PRO A 80 4.72 -0.20 -11.81
N GLU A 81 4.83 -1.47 -12.24
CA GLU A 81 3.97 -2.06 -13.27
C GLU A 81 2.49 -2.06 -12.87
N ILE A 82 2.20 -2.25 -11.57
CA ILE A 82 0.84 -2.18 -11.06
C ILE A 82 0.32 -0.75 -11.07
N LEU A 83 1.16 0.22 -10.70
CA LEU A 83 0.79 1.63 -10.77
C LEU A 83 0.41 2.03 -12.20
N GLU A 84 1.18 1.57 -13.19
CA GLU A 84 0.88 1.82 -14.61
C GLU A 84 -0.42 1.15 -15.05
N GLY A 85 -0.68 -0.09 -14.61
CA GLY A 85 -1.94 -0.79 -14.89
C GLY A 85 -3.17 -0.15 -14.24
N LEU A 86 -3.01 0.53 -13.10
CA LEU A 86 -4.10 1.18 -12.37
C LEU A 86 -4.47 2.56 -12.91
N ILE A 87 -3.53 3.26 -13.55
CA ILE A 87 -3.76 4.63 -14.04
C ILE A 87 -4.45 4.57 -15.42
N PRO A 88 -5.66 5.13 -15.57
CA PRO A 88 -6.32 5.22 -16.87
C PRO A 88 -5.45 5.99 -17.88
N ARG A 89 -5.39 5.51 -19.13
CA ARG A 89 -4.65 6.18 -20.22
C ARG A 89 -5.07 7.63 -20.44
N SER A 90 -6.30 8.00 -20.09
CA SER A 90 -6.78 9.38 -20.17
C SER A 90 -6.07 10.35 -19.22
N LEU A 91 -5.44 9.83 -18.16
CA LEU A 91 -4.69 10.59 -17.16
C LEU A 91 -3.18 10.57 -17.42
N GLU A 92 -2.72 9.83 -18.44
CA GLU A 92 -1.32 9.88 -18.86
C GLU A 92 -0.98 11.31 -19.29
N ASP A 93 0.19 11.78 -18.86
CA ASP A 93 0.68 13.09 -19.28
C ASP A 93 0.80 13.07 -20.80
N LYS A 94 -0.09 13.79 -21.48
CA LYS A 94 0.01 13.99 -22.92
C LYS A 94 1.33 14.68 -23.18
N GLN A 95 2.32 13.94 -23.69
CA GLN A 95 3.49 14.54 -24.29
C GLN A 95 2.99 15.45 -25.42
N LEU A 96 3.02 16.76 -25.20
CA LEU A 96 2.86 17.71 -26.28
C LEU A 96 4.07 17.53 -27.21
N PRO A 97 3.88 17.18 -28.49
CA PRO A 97 5.00 17.07 -29.41
C PRO A 97 5.70 18.42 -29.49
N LEU A 98 7.00 18.43 -29.18
CA LEU A 98 7.80 19.66 -29.06
C LEU A 98 8.20 20.30 -30.39
N TRP A 99 7.67 19.86 -31.54
CA TRP A 99 8.08 20.36 -32.86
C TRP A 99 6.90 20.94 -33.66
N LYS A 100 7.00 22.23 -33.97
CA LYS A 100 6.40 22.90 -35.14
C LYS A 100 7.50 23.69 -35.84
#